data_AF-A0A0E9LWR0-F1
#
_entry.id   AF-A0A0E9LWR0-F1
#
_cell.length_a   1.000
_cell.length_b   1.000
_cell.length_c   1.000
_cell.angle_alpha   90.00
_cell.angle_beta   90.00
_cell.angle_gamma   90.00
#
_symmetry.space_group_name_H-M   'P 1'
#
loop_
_entity.id
_entity.type
_entity.pdbx_description
1 polymer ?
#
loop_
_entity_poly.entity_id
_entity_poly.type
_entity_poly.pdbx_seq_one_letter_code
_entity_poly.pdbx_strand_id
1 'polypeptide(L)'
;MMKKILALIGFALLTASSCSESEVTEVKPEPFTLKSADVIEQTDAFNWKIFKAVNDLAESGDNVVVSPISITQAFGMAINGATGDNLDEMLSVIGFTDSEGLNEAYKNIRGALSTADPKVVMEIANSAWYRMIFQ
;
A
#
# COMPACT_ATOMS: atom_id res chain seq x y z
N MET A 1 -36.88 -29.43 43.51
CA MET A 1 -35.64 -29.84 42.78
C MET A 1 -35.72 -29.54 41.28
N MET A 2 -36.84 -29.80 40.58
CA MET A 2 -37.00 -29.51 39.13
C MET A 2 -36.66 -28.09 38.67
N LYS A 3 -37.02 -27.04 39.43
CA LYS A 3 -36.65 -25.64 39.07
C LYS A 3 -35.14 -25.38 39.11
N LYS A 4 -34.38 -26.05 39.98
CA LYS A 4 -32.92 -25.93 40.05
C LYS A 4 -32.24 -26.67 38.89
N ILE A 5 -32.82 -27.80 38.46
CA ILE A 5 -32.37 -28.56 37.28
C ILE A 5 -32.65 -27.79 35.99
N LEU A 6 -33.83 -27.18 35.85
CA LEU A 6 -34.15 -26.31 34.69
C LEU A 6 -33.22 -25.08 34.63
N ALA A 7 -32.89 -24.48 35.77
CA ALA A 7 -31.96 -23.35 35.83
C ALA A 7 -30.52 -23.76 35.46
N LEU A 8 -30.08 -24.96 35.85
CA LEU A 8 -28.76 -25.48 35.50
C LEU A 8 -28.63 -25.80 34.01
N ILE A 9 -29.69 -26.35 33.39
CA ILE A 9 -29.73 -26.65 31.95
C ILE A 9 -29.77 -25.35 31.14
N GLY A 10 -30.52 -24.34 31.58
CA GLY A 10 -30.54 -23.02 30.95
C GLY A 10 -29.17 -22.33 30.97
N PHE A 11 -28.43 -22.44 32.08
CA PHE A 11 -27.09 -21.87 32.21
C PHE A 11 -26.03 -22.61 31.35
N ALA A 12 -26.16 -23.93 31.20
CA ALA A 12 -25.27 -24.73 30.34
C ALA A 12 -25.49 -24.49 28.83
N LEU A 13 -26.71 -24.13 28.40
CA LEU A 13 -26.98 -23.75 27.01
C LEU A 13 -26.46 -22.35 26.66
N LEU A 14 -26.33 -21.45 27.63
CA LEU A 14 -25.84 -20.08 27.43
C LEU A 14 -24.32 -20.01 27.22
N THR A 15 -23.55 -20.99 27.68
CA THR A 15 -22.08 -21.02 27.52
C THR A 15 -21.60 -21.72 26.24
N ALA A 16 -22.48 -22.45 25.55
CA ALA A 16 -22.14 -23.18 24.33
C ALA A 16 -22.16 -22.33 23.04
N SER A 17 -22.65 -21.08 23.10
CA SER A 17 -22.78 -20.21 21.92
C SER A 17 -21.62 -19.22 21.71
N SER A 18 -20.51 -19.35 22.47
CA SER A 18 -19.40 -18.39 22.41
C SER A 18 -18.22 -18.79 21.52
N CYS A 19 -18.33 -19.86 20.73
CA CYS A 19 -17.37 -20.11 19.64
C CYS A 19 -17.90 -19.48 18.35
N SER A 20 -17.62 -18.20 18.16
CA SER A 20 -17.56 -17.65 16.81
C SER A 20 -16.20 -18.03 16.23
N GLU A 21 -16.15 -19.12 15.48
CA GLU A 21 -15.01 -19.39 14.61
C GLU A 21 -15.03 -18.29 13.55
N SER A 22 -14.14 -17.32 13.68
CA SER A 22 -13.96 -16.28 12.68
C SER A 22 -13.48 -16.95 11.41
N GLU A 23 -14.36 -17.07 10.41
CA GLU A 23 -14.01 -17.48 9.05
C GLU A 23 -12.86 -16.58 8.59
N VAL A 24 -11.65 -17.14 8.57
CA VAL A 24 -10.53 -16.51 7.88
C VAL A 24 -10.89 -16.61 6.41
N THR A 25 -11.41 -15.50 5.86
CA THR A 25 -11.67 -15.40 4.44
C THR A 25 -10.33 -15.66 3.73
N GLU A 26 -10.26 -16.72 2.93
CA GLU A 26 -9.05 -17.06 2.19
C GLU A 26 -8.82 -15.97 1.14
N VAL A 27 -8.06 -14.93 1.51
CA VAL A 27 -7.69 -13.86 0.60
C VAL A 27 -6.70 -14.46 -0.40
N LYS A 28 -7.14 -14.62 -1.66
CA LYS A 28 -6.25 -14.99 -2.75
C LYS A 28 -5.38 -13.78 -3.09
N PRO A 29 -4.05 -13.84 -2.93
CA PRO A 29 -3.18 -12.71 -3.27
C PRO A 29 -3.26 -12.39 -4.75
N GLU A 30 -3.25 -11.10 -5.08
CA GLU A 30 -3.07 -10.65 -6.46
C GLU A 30 -1.68 -11.08 -6.96
N PRO A 31 -1.58 -11.63 -8.19
CA PRO A 31 -0.31 -12.10 -8.71
C PRO A 31 0.64 -10.93 -8.95
N PHE A 32 1.88 -11.09 -8.49
CA PHE A 32 2.96 -10.15 -8.80
C PHE A 32 3.52 -10.42 -10.20
N THR A 33 3.73 -9.38 -11.02
CA THR A 33 4.18 -9.54 -12.41
C THR A 33 5.69 -9.34 -12.56
N LEU A 34 6.28 -9.93 -13.61
CA LEU A 34 7.69 -9.71 -13.96
C LEU A 34 7.99 -8.23 -14.26
N LYS A 35 7.09 -7.55 -14.98
CA LYS A 35 7.21 -6.11 -15.24
C LYS A 35 7.30 -5.28 -13.95
N SER A 36 6.53 -5.65 -12.92
CA SER A 36 6.63 -4.99 -11.61
C SER A 36 7.98 -5.23 -10.93
N ALA A 37 8.56 -6.43 -11.07
CA ALA A 37 9.92 -6.70 -10.58
C ALA A 37 10.96 -5.84 -11.32
N ASP A 38 10.87 -5.76 -12.65
CA ASP A 38 11.79 -4.97 -13.47
C ASP A 38 11.73 -3.47 -13.13
N VAL A 39 10.54 -2.95 -12.87
CA VAL A 39 10.35 -1.55 -12.44
C VAL A 39 10.95 -1.33 -11.05
N ILE A 40 10.76 -2.26 -10.10
CA ILE A 40 11.39 -2.15 -8.77
C ILE A 40 12.91 -2.13 -8.89
N GLU A 41 13.49 -3.02 -9.70
CA GLU A 41 14.94 -3.08 -9.89
C GLU A 41 15.50 -1.78 -10.48
N GLN A 42 14.84 -1.23 -11.50
CA GLN A 42 15.27 0.01 -12.14
C GLN A 42 15.13 1.23 -11.22
N THR A 43 14.11 1.23 -10.35
CA THR A 43 13.84 2.36 -9.44
C THR A 43 14.55 2.28 -8.09
N ASP A 44 15.30 1.21 -7.81
CA ASP A 44 15.97 1.02 -6.51
C ASP A 44 16.94 2.15 -6.17
N ALA A 45 17.69 2.62 -7.17
CA ALA A 45 18.60 3.75 -7.00
C ALA A 45 17.87 5.04 -6.57
N PHE A 46 16.66 5.27 -7.07
CA PHE A 46 15.82 6.39 -6.64
C PHE A 46 15.37 6.21 -5.19
N ASN A 47 14.96 5.00 -4.78
CA ASN A 47 14.53 4.70 -3.42
C ASN A 47 15.61 5.01 -2.37
N TRP A 48 16.86 4.65 -2.64
CA TRP A 48 17.98 4.97 -1.75
C TRP A 48 18.34 6.45 -1.76
N LYS A 49 18.30 7.10 -2.94
CA LYS A 49 18.53 8.54 -3.05
C LYS A 49 17.52 9.34 -2.24
N ILE A 50 16.23 9.00 -2.32
CA ILE A 50 15.19 9.72 -1.56
C ILE A 50 15.30 9.45 -0.07
N PHE A 51 15.57 8.20 0.35
CA PHE A 51 15.81 7.90 1.77
C PHE A 51 16.96 8.73 2.32
N LYS A 52 18.10 8.75 1.60
CA LYS A 52 19.26 9.55 1.99
C LYS A 52 18.92 11.04 2.07
N ALA A 53 18.25 11.58 1.06
CA ALA A 53 17.88 13.00 1.02
C ALA A 53 16.98 13.37 2.20
N VAL A 54 15.99 12.53 2.55
CA VAL A 54 15.12 12.76 3.71
C VAL A 54 15.92 12.66 5.02
N ASN A 55 16.79 11.66 5.14
CA ASN A 55 17.62 11.48 6.33
C ASN A 55 18.61 12.64 6.55
N ASP A 56 19.20 13.19 5.49
CA ASP A 56 20.11 14.33 5.57
C ASP A 56 19.41 15.64 6.01
N LEU A 57 18.07 15.68 5.93
CA LEU A 57 17.26 16.79 6.44
C LEU A 57 16.86 16.63 7.92
N ALA A 58 17.02 15.45 8.50
CA ALA A 58 16.64 15.15 9.87
C ALA A 58 17.72 15.60 10.87
N GLU A 59 17.33 15.94 12.10
CA GLU A 59 18.27 16.29 13.14
C GLU A 59 18.89 15.05 13.79
N SER A 60 20.01 15.24 14.49
CA SER A 60 20.66 14.13 15.20
C SER A 60 19.75 13.60 16.31
N GLY A 61 19.41 12.31 16.24
CA GLY A 61 18.53 11.65 17.19
C GLY A 61 17.08 11.49 16.71
N ASP A 62 16.73 12.06 15.55
CA ASP A 62 15.42 11.86 14.94
C ASP A 62 15.27 10.44 14.38
N ASN A 63 14.03 9.94 14.42
CA ASN A 63 13.64 8.73 13.70
C ASN A 63 13.17 9.11 12.30
N VAL A 64 13.69 8.44 11.27
CA VAL A 64 13.29 8.64 9.88
C VAL A 64 12.53 7.42 9.38
N VAL A 65 11.28 7.62 8.97
CA VAL A 65 10.45 6.60 8.33
C VAL A 65 9.88 7.18 7.04
N VAL A 66 10.08 6.49 5.92
CA VAL A 66 9.61 6.89 4.61
C VAL A 66 9.13 5.66 3.83
N SER A 67 8.11 5.85 2.99
CA SER A 67 7.64 4.86 2.03
C SER A 67 8.01 5.32 0.62
N PRO A 68 9.12 4.81 0.04
CA PRO A 68 9.48 5.14 -1.34
C PRO A 68 8.39 4.78 -2.34
N ILE A 69 7.68 3.66 -2.13
CA ILE A 69 6.55 3.23 -2.97
C ILE A 69 5.44 4.29 -3.00
N SER A 70 5.09 4.86 -1.85
CA SER A 70 4.06 5.91 -1.78
C SER A 70 4.51 7.19 -2.47
N ILE A 71 5.79 7.56 -2.35
CA ILE A 71 6.36 8.72 -3.05
C ILE A 71 6.29 8.51 -4.56
N THR A 72 6.73 7.35 -5.08
CA THR A 72 6.71 7.09 -6.52
C THR A 72 5.29 7.02 -7.06
N GLN A 73 4.32 6.48 -6.31
CA GLN A 73 2.92 6.49 -6.71
C GLN A 73 2.34 7.91 -6.80
N ALA A 74 2.60 8.76 -5.80
CA ALA A 74 2.15 10.14 -5.81
C ALA A 74 2.80 10.93 -6.96
N PHE A 75 4.10 10.72 -7.20
CA PHE A 75 4.83 11.36 -8.28
C PHE A 75 4.39 10.86 -9.66
N GLY A 76 4.09 9.57 -9.79
CA GLY A 76 3.50 8.97 -10.99
C GLY A 76 2.16 9.60 -11.39
N MET A 77 1.32 9.97 -10.42
CA MET A 77 0.07 10.72 -10.71
C MET A 77 0.36 12.07 -11.38
N ALA A 78 1.43 12.76 -10.98
CA ALA A 78 1.83 14.03 -11.58
C ALA A 78 2.48 13.83 -12.97
N ILE A 79 3.29 12.78 -13.14
CA ILE A 79 3.92 12.40 -14.43
C ILE A 79 2.87 12.24 -15.52
N ASN A 80 1.71 11.67 -15.21
CA ASN A 80 0.62 11.49 -16.16
C ASN A 80 0.07 12.80 -16.75
N GLY A 81 0.30 13.94 -16.10
CA GLY A 81 -0.06 15.26 -16.62
C GLY A 81 1.10 16.04 -17.24
N ALA A 82 2.32 15.52 -17.21
CA ALA A 82 3.52 16.17 -17.73
C ALA A 82 3.73 15.87 -19.23
N THR A 83 4.39 16.78 -19.94
CA THR A 83 4.73 16.62 -21.37
C THR A 83 6.10 17.23 -21.67
N GLY A 84 6.72 16.81 -22.78
CA GLY A 84 8.01 17.33 -23.27
C GLY A 84 9.12 17.19 -22.23
N ASP A 85 10.01 18.19 -22.17
CA ASP A 85 11.17 18.21 -21.27
C ASP A 85 10.79 17.97 -19.80
N ASN A 86 9.63 18.45 -19.35
CA ASN A 86 9.17 18.22 -17.97
C ASN A 86 8.87 16.73 -17.70
N LEU A 87 8.27 16.03 -18.67
CA LEU A 87 8.05 14.59 -18.55
C LEU A 87 9.40 13.84 -18.50
N ASP A 88 10.32 14.20 -19.38
CA ASP A 88 11.64 13.56 -19.49
C ASP A 88 12.46 13.75 -18.21
N GLU A 89 12.45 14.95 -17.62
CA GLU A 89 13.11 15.23 -16.35
C GLU A 89 12.49 14.41 -15.20
N MET A 90 11.16 14.37 -15.09
CA MET A 90 10.48 13.63 -14.03
C MET A 90 10.75 12.12 -14.11
N LEU A 91 10.73 11.56 -15.32
CA LEU A 91 11.06 10.17 -15.60
C LEU A 91 12.54 9.87 -15.28
N SER A 92 13.45 10.78 -15.63
CA SER A 92 14.88 10.68 -15.31
C SER A 92 15.14 10.63 -13.80
N VAL A 93 14.41 11.43 -13.00
CA VAL A 93 14.52 11.41 -11.53
C VAL A 93 14.16 10.04 -10.97
N ILE A 94 13.09 9.42 -11.46
CA ILE A 94 12.67 8.06 -11.05
C ILE A 94 13.69 7.00 -11.53
N GLY A 95 14.40 7.27 -12.63
CA GLY A 95 15.26 6.28 -13.28
C GLY A 95 14.49 5.31 -14.17
N PHE A 96 13.34 5.73 -14.69
CA PHE A 96 12.50 4.91 -15.56
C PHE A 96 12.02 5.74 -16.75
N THR A 97 11.86 5.15 -17.93
CA THR A 97 11.58 5.91 -19.17
C THR A 97 10.16 5.76 -19.71
N ASP A 98 9.38 4.82 -19.19
CA ASP A 98 8.05 4.49 -19.69
C ASP A 98 6.97 4.84 -18.64
N SER A 99 6.25 5.94 -18.84
CA SER A 99 5.18 6.35 -17.91
C SER A 99 4.02 5.35 -17.86
N GLU A 100 3.68 4.69 -18.97
CA GLU A 100 2.60 3.70 -18.99
C GLU A 100 3.00 2.44 -18.23
N GLY A 101 4.22 1.96 -18.45
CA GLY A 101 4.77 0.84 -17.71
C GLY A 101 4.95 1.12 -16.22
N LEU A 102 5.28 2.37 -15.85
CA LEU A 102 5.32 2.80 -14.47
C LEU A 102 3.93 2.68 -13.81
N ASN A 103 2.88 3.17 -14.47
CA ASN A 103 1.51 3.09 -13.97
C ASN A 103 1.05 1.62 -13.83
N GLU A 104 1.32 0.79 -14.83
CA GLU A 104 0.95 -0.63 -14.82
C GLU A 104 1.61 -1.36 -13.64
N ALA A 105 2.93 -1.16 -13.47
CA ALA A 105 3.68 -1.78 -12.38
C ALA A 105 3.17 -1.31 -11.01
N TYR A 106 3.02 -0.01 -10.78
CA TYR A 106 2.58 0.48 -9.47
C TYR A 106 1.12 0.16 -9.14
N LYS A 107 0.26 -0.06 -10.14
CA LYS A 107 -1.07 -0.63 -9.95
C LYS A 107 -0.98 -2.09 -9.50
N ASN A 108 -0.15 -2.90 -10.14
CA ASN A 108 0.07 -4.30 -9.76
C ASN A 108 0.72 -4.43 -8.37
N ILE A 109 1.77 -3.65 -8.09
CA ILE A 109 2.45 -3.60 -6.78
C ILE A 109 1.45 -3.27 -5.67
N ARG A 110 0.58 -2.27 -5.87
CA ARG A 110 -0.46 -1.93 -4.89
C ARG A 110 -1.40 -3.10 -4.63
N GLY A 111 -1.89 -3.76 -5.68
CA GLY A 111 -2.78 -4.91 -5.55
C GLY A 111 -2.11 -6.06 -4.79
N ALA A 112 -0.87 -6.38 -5.16
CA ALA A 112 -0.08 -7.42 -4.51
C ALA A 112 0.17 -7.11 -3.02
N LEU A 113 0.57 -5.87 -2.68
CA LEU A 113 0.84 -5.47 -1.29
C LEU A 113 -0.43 -5.51 -0.43
N SER A 114 -1.55 -4.99 -0.93
CA SER A 114 -2.82 -4.95 -0.20
C SER A 114 -3.46 -6.33 0.01
N THR A 115 -2.98 -7.37 -0.67
CA THR A 115 -3.52 -8.74 -0.59
C THR A 115 -2.49 -9.79 -0.18
N ALA A 116 -1.25 -9.38 0.12
CA ALA A 116 -0.14 -10.30 0.43
C ALA A 116 -0.35 -11.10 1.71
N ASP A 117 -0.86 -10.46 2.76
CA ASP A 117 -1.12 -11.09 4.05
C ASP A 117 -2.39 -10.52 4.69
N PRO A 118 -3.45 -11.32 4.89
CA PRO A 118 -4.70 -10.85 5.50
C PRO A 118 -4.55 -10.41 6.96
N LYS A 119 -3.42 -10.70 7.62
CA LYS A 119 -3.13 -10.24 8.98
C LYS A 119 -2.50 -8.85 9.02
N VAL A 120 -2.06 -8.32 7.88
CA VAL A 120 -1.42 -7.01 7.77
C VAL A 120 -2.43 -5.98 7.30
N VAL A 121 -2.60 -4.90 8.07
CA VAL A 121 -3.37 -3.74 7.63
C VAL A 121 -2.52 -2.92 6.67
N MET A 122 -2.82 -3.01 5.37
CA MET A 122 -2.11 -2.29 4.31
C MET A 122 -3.05 -1.32 3.60
N GLU A 123 -3.02 -0.05 4.00
CA GLU A 123 -3.84 1.02 3.44
C GLU A 123 -2.96 2.08 2.78
N ILE A 124 -3.16 2.29 1.48
CA ILE A 124 -2.44 3.30 0.69
C ILE A 124 -3.46 4.26 0.07
N ALA A 125 -3.40 5.53 0.45
CA ALA A 125 -4.31 6.58 0.01
C ALA A 125 -3.55 7.68 -0.74
N ASN A 126 -4.03 8.01 -1.94
CA ASN A 126 -3.47 9.05 -2.81
C ASN A 126 -4.59 10.00 -3.24
N SER A 127 -4.31 11.30 -3.27
CA SER A 127 -5.23 12.33 -3.78
C SER A 127 -4.43 13.45 -4.45
N ALA A 128 -5.05 14.13 -5.42
CA ALA A 128 -4.49 15.30 -6.08
C ALA A 128 -5.53 16.43 -6.05
N TRP A 129 -5.08 17.65 -5.77
CA TRP A 129 -5.94 18.81 -5.58
C TRP A 129 -5.47 19.92 -6.51
N TYR A 130 -6.37 20.44 -7.34
CA TYR A 130 -6.08 21.51 -8.28
C TYR A 130 -6.96 22.74 -7.98
N ARG A 131 -6.55 23.92 -8.47
CA ARG A 131 -7.36 25.12 -8.30
C ARG A 131 -8.63 24.99 -9.12
N MET A 132 -9.79 25.21 -8.49
CA MET A 132 -11.10 25.11 -9.14
C MET A 132 -11.31 26.01 -10.37
N ILE A 133 -10.46 27.02 -10.56
CA ILE A 133 -10.53 27.93 -11.72
C ILE A 133 -10.01 27.30 -13.02
N PHE A 134 -9.39 26.12 -12.96
CA PHE A 134 -8.97 25.36 -14.12
C PHE A 134 -9.99 24.23 -14.33
N GLN A 135 -10.92 24.42 -15.27
CA GLN A 135 -11.88 23.40 -15.75
C GLN A 135 -11.84 23.34 -17.27
#